data_AF-A0A9D7AM65-F1
#
_entry.id   AF-A0A9D7AM65-F1
#
_cell.length_a   1.000
_cell.length_b   1.000
_cell.length_c   1.000
_cell.angle_alpha   90.00
_cell.angle_beta   90.00
_cell.angle_gamma   90.00
#
_symmetry.space_group_name_H-M   'P 1'
#
loop_
_entity.id
_entity.type
_entity.pdbx_description
1 polymer ?
#
loop_
_entity_poly.entity_id
_entity_poly.type
_entity_poly.pdbx_seq_one_letter_code
_entity_poly.pdbx_strand_id
1 'polypeptide(L)' 'SNVSYRENCGYSSRTIYSAWMDNNFKIAAGCFFGTLNEFEDAVDESYSGDAAEAYKQAARDCISELTIKLNKQ' A
#
# COMPACT_ATOMS: atom_id res chain seq x y z
N SER A 1 15.42 0.01 7.33
CA SER A 1 14.01 0.17 7.73
C SER A 1 13.20 -0.94 7.08
N ASN A 2 12.25 -1.55 7.78
CA ASN A 2 11.33 -2.55 7.23
C ASN A 2 10.00 -1.92 6.78
N VAL A 3 9.95 -0.59 6.62
CA VAL A 3 8.77 0.16 6.21
C VAL A 3 9.13 1.17 5.11
N SER A 4 8.23 1.34 4.14
CA SER A 4 8.15 2.45 3.19
C SER A 4 6.77 3.08 3.26
N TYR A 5 6.62 4.33 2.80
CA TYR A 5 5.33 5.00 2.82
C TYR A 5 5.22 6.05 1.73
N ARG A 6 3.98 6.39 1.37
CA ARG A 6 3.63 7.55 0.55
C ARG A 6 2.52 8.32 1.23
N GLU A 7 2.65 9.64 1.18
CA GLU A 7 1.66 10.57 1.69
C GLU A 7 0.81 11.10 0.53
N ASN A 8 -0.34 11.71 0.85
CA ASN A 8 -1.22 12.33 -0.13
C ASN A 8 -1.70 11.36 -1.23
N CYS A 9 -1.98 10.10 -0.87
CA CYS A 9 -2.48 9.10 -1.82
C CYS A 9 -4.00 9.20 -2.00
N GLY A 10 -4.42 9.15 -3.27
CA GLY A 10 -5.81 9.15 -3.70
C GLY A 10 -6.61 10.40 -3.28
N TYR A 11 -7.94 10.31 -3.36
CA TYR A 11 -8.84 11.45 -3.16
C TYR A 11 -8.84 12.01 -1.73
N SER A 12 -8.70 11.15 -0.72
CA SER A 12 -8.73 11.53 0.70
C SER A 12 -7.35 11.86 1.28
N SER A 13 -6.32 12.08 0.46
CA SER A 13 -4.94 12.37 0.88
C SER A 13 -4.42 11.43 2.00
N ARG A 14 -4.67 10.13 1.86
CA ARG A 14 -4.26 9.16 2.90
C ARG A 14 -2.76 8.89 2.80
N THR A 15 -2.15 8.59 3.94
CA THR A 15 -0.83 7.96 3.96
C THR A 15 -0.98 6.46 3.86
N ILE A 16 -0.27 5.86 2.90
CA ILE A 16 -0.16 4.41 2.73
C ILE A 16 1.22 3.98 3.19
N TYR A 17 1.26 2.97 4.04
CA TYR A 17 2.50 2.34 4.49
C TYR A 17 2.58 0.94 3.91
N SER A 18 3.78 0.53 3.48
CA SER A 18 4.13 -0.88 3.29
C SER A 18 5.13 -1.28 4.36
N ALA A 19 4.89 -2.42 5.01
CA ALA A 19 5.76 -3.00 6.01
C ALA A 19 6.12 -4.44 5.66
N TRP A 20 7.35 -4.82 5.93
CA TRP A 20 7.80 -6.21 5.86
C TRP A 20 7.79 -6.82 7.25
N MET A 21 6.94 -7.82 7.45
CA MET A 21 6.79 -8.55 8.71
C MET A 21 6.31 -9.98 8.43
N ASP A 22 6.68 -10.92 9.31
CA ASP A 22 6.31 -12.34 9.17
C ASP A 22 6.61 -12.90 7.77
N ASN A 23 7.72 -12.45 7.19
CA ASN A 23 8.19 -12.82 5.85
C ASN A 23 7.17 -12.51 4.73
N ASN A 24 6.35 -11.47 4.91
CA ASN A 24 5.35 -11.01 3.96
C ASN A 24 5.23 -9.46 3.97
N PHE A 25 4.71 -8.90 2.87
CA PHE A 25 4.35 -7.48 2.80
C PHE A 25 2.96 -7.23 3.38
N LYS A 26 2.85 -6.19 4.20
CA LYS A 26 1.59 -5.69 4.75
C LYS A 26 1.40 -4.23 4.38
N ILE A 27 0.17 -3.87 4.03
CA ILE A 27 -0.26 -2.50 3.75
C ILE A 27 -1.04 -1.98 4.95
N ALA A 28 -0.74 -0.76 5.38
CA ALA A 28 -1.53 -0.02 6.35
C ALA A 28 -2.00 1.30 5.74
N ALA A 29 -3.30 1.61 5.88
CA ALA A 29 -3.90 2.85 5.38
C ALA A 29 -5.12 3.25 6.23
N GLY A 30 -4.93 4.18 7.16
CA GLY A 30 -5.95 4.50 8.16
C GLY A 30 -6.23 3.28 9.06
N CYS A 31 -7.48 2.84 9.12
CA CYS A 31 -7.88 1.66 9.90
C CYS A 31 -7.59 0.32 9.19
N PHE A 32 -7.19 0.34 7.92
CA PHE A 32 -6.88 -0.87 7.17
C PHE A 32 -5.50 -1.42 7.55
N PHE A 33 -5.41 -2.74 7.73
CA PHE A 33 -4.16 -3.47 7.86
C PHE A 33 -4.28 -4.88 7.26
N GLY A 34 -3.54 -5.19 6.19
CA GLY A 34 -3.69 -6.43 5.44
C GLY A 34 -2.61 -6.65 4.39
N THR A 35 -2.75 -7.67 3.55
CA THR A 35 -1.90 -7.90 2.36
C THR A 35 -2.21 -6.91 1.25
N LEU A 36 -1.39 -6.91 0.18
CA LEU A 36 -1.68 -6.10 -1.01
C LEU A 36 -3.04 -6.47 -1.63
N ASN A 37 -3.33 -7.77 -1.80
CA ASN A 37 -4.61 -8.19 -2.39
C ASN A 37 -5.80 -7.74 -1.55
N GLU A 38 -5.76 -7.97 -0.23
CA GLU A 38 -6.84 -7.51 0.67
C GLU A 38 -7.01 -5.98 0.63
N PHE A 39 -5.93 -5.24 0.41
CA PHE A 39 -6.00 -3.79 0.26
C PHE A 39 -6.65 -3.39 -1.07
N GLU A 40 -6.25 -4.02 -2.17
CA GLU A 40 -6.82 -3.76 -3.49
C GLU A 40 -8.32 -4.08 -3.53
N ASP A 41 -8.72 -5.21 -2.94
CA ASP A 41 -10.13 -5.62 -2.80
C ASP A 41 -10.91 -4.58 -1.98
N ALA A 42 -10.41 -4.17 -0.80
CA ALA A 42 -11.08 -3.17 0.03
C ALA A 42 -11.17 -1.78 -0.63
N VAL A 43 -10.19 -1.43 -1.46
CA VAL A 43 -10.22 -0.22 -2.28
C VAL A 43 -11.30 -0.31 -3.35
N ASP A 44 -11.43 -1.45 -4.04
CA ASP A 44 -12.45 -1.68 -5.06
C ASP A 44 -13.88 -1.73 -4.49
N GLU A 45 -14.04 -2.13 -3.23
CA GLU A 45 -15.33 -2.05 -2.53
C GLU A 45 -15.74 -0.60 -2.19
N SER A 46 -14.78 0.30 -2.01
CA SER A 46 -15.01 1.66 -1.49
C SER A 46 -14.89 2.76 -2.55
N TYR A 47 -14.12 2.52 -3.61
CA TYR A 47 -13.74 3.49 -4.62
C TYR A 47 -13.82 2.86 -6.01
N SER A 48 -13.93 3.70 -7.03
CA SER A 48 -13.92 3.26 -8.43
C SER A 48 -13.14 4.23 -9.31
N GLY A 49 -12.71 3.77 -10.48
CA GLY A 49 -12.02 4.60 -11.47
C GLY A 49 -10.65 5.06 -11.00
N ASP A 50 -10.21 6.24 -11.46
CA ASP A 50 -8.85 6.74 -11.24
C ASP A 50 -8.48 6.88 -9.76
N ALA A 51 -9.46 7.15 -8.88
CA ALA A 51 -9.23 7.23 -7.44
C ALA A 51 -8.84 5.87 -6.85
N ALA A 52 -9.53 4.79 -7.25
CA ALA A 52 -9.20 3.43 -6.82
C ALA A 52 -7.81 3.03 -7.30
N GLU A 53 -7.53 3.24 -8.59
CA GLU A 53 -6.23 2.90 -9.17
C GLU A 53 -5.08 3.70 -8.55
N ALA A 54 -5.29 4.99 -8.22
CA ALA A 54 -4.29 5.78 -7.52
C ALA A 54 -3.93 5.21 -6.14
N TYR A 55 -4.91 4.69 -5.39
CA TYR A 55 -4.66 4.03 -4.10
C TYR A 55 -3.85 2.74 -4.27
N LYS A 56 -4.26 1.87 -5.20
CA LYS A 56 -3.58 0.60 -5.46
C LYS A 56 -2.15 0.82 -5.95
N GLN A 57 -1.96 1.73 -6.90
CA GLN A 57 -0.64 2.04 -7.44
C GLN A 57 0.31 2.56 -6.34
N ALA A 58 -0.17 3.45 -5.47
CA ALA A 58 0.64 3.93 -4.35
C ALA A 58 1.07 2.80 -3.40
N ALA A 59 0.20 1.82 -3.11
CA ALA A 59 0.55 0.65 -2.31
C ALA A 59 1.58 -0.26 -3.00
N ARG A 60 1.39 -0.54 -4.30
CA ARG A 60 2.36 -1.31 -5.12
C ARG A 60 3.72 -0.63 -5.16
N ASP A 61 3.74 0.68 -5.33
CA ASP A 61 4.97 1.46 -5.35
C ASP A 61 5.66 1.47 -3.98
N CYS A 62 4.91 1.49 -2.87
CA CYS A 62 5.49 1.33 -1.54
C CYS A 62 6.15 -0.04 -1.38
N ILE A 63 5.49 -1.13 -1.83
CA ILE A 63 6.09 -2.47 -1.83
C ILE A 63 7.35 -2.50 -2.69
N SER A 64 7.31 -2.00 -3.93
CA SER A 64 8.48 -1.96 -4.83
C SER A 64 9.67 -1.25 -4.19
N GLU A 65 9.44 -0.09 -3.57
CA GLU A 65 10.49 0.65 -2.86
C GLU A 65 11.03 -0.13 -1.65
N LEU A 66 10.17 -0.80 -0.89
CA LEU A 66 10.57 -1.58 0.27
C LEU A 66 11.35 -2.84 -0.13
N THR A 67 10.93 -3.50 -1.21
CA THR A 67 11.62 -4.63 -1.85
C THR A 67 13.07 -4.27 -2.18
N ILE A 68 13.29 -3.10 -2.81
CA ILE A 68 14.63 -2.55 -3.08
C ILE A 68 15.39 -2.30 -1.77
N LYS A 69 14.78 -1.63 -0.78
CA LYS A 69 15.41 -1.33 0.51
C LYS A 69 15.83 -2.59 1.28
N LEU A 70 15.09 -3.69 1.13
CA LEU A 70 15.38 -4.96 1.79
C LEU A 70 16.37 -5.83 1.01
N ASN A 71 16.84 -5.40 -0.16
CA ASN A 71 17.63 -6.19 -1.10
C ASN A 71 16.96 -7.54 -1.44
N LYS A 72 15.63 -7.56 -1.47
CA LYS A 72 14.83 -8.71 -1.88
C LYS A 72 14.56 -8.52 -3.36
N GLN A 73 15.44 -8.99 -4.25
CA GLN A 73 15.15 -9.02 -5.70
C GLN A 73 14.51 -10.33 -6.10
#